data_AF-A0A957R337-F1
#
_entry.id   AF-A0A957R337-F1
#
_cell.length_a   1.000
_cell.length_b   1.000
_cell.length_c   1.000
_cell.angle_alpha   90.00
_cell.angle_beta   90.00
_cell.angle_gamma   90.00
#
_symmetry.space_group_name_H-M   'P 1'
#
loop_
_entity.id
_entity.type
_entity.pdbx_description
1 polymer ?
#
loop_
_entity_poly.entity_id
_entity_poly.type
_entity_poly.pdbx_seq_one_letter_code
_entity_poly.pdbx_strand_id
1 'polypeptide(L)'
;MNTTIEEQFKTWFESEARLVEMLCPHDETRPAYRVADFKNILQELDPALPEFKWLEICAPTLIAHGFDHRPQWGAIGKGKREQLVVKTNWASRRAHYVQMAKKLQVHGVGLITDGETLVYLKMMGPRAAVRANWAAAKGGGRRVWLGRERVSLGKEEHYTFQQVLPCGWDELILLHKQASLLASHGDEPLYLLDDGRAPYPKESFMAQMKRGIHIPLQPHWADYLWLHGRLNDLITPLNQNCIGVTGWRIEVGRPWEEIVCEGVQCGALTFAEAEDAIKQ
;
A
#
# COMPACT_ATOMS: atom_id res chain seq x y z
N MET A 1 20.46 -24.66 -19.31
CA MET A 1 20.55 -24.31 -17.87
C MET A 1 19.22 -24.72 -17.25
N ASN A 2 19.21 -25.54 -16.21
CA ASN A 2 17.97 -25.89 -15.53
C ASN A 2 17.49 -24.64 -14.78
N THR A 3 16.36 -24.08 -15.19
CA THR A 3 15.69 -22.98 -14.49
C THR A 3 15.20 -23.48 -13.13
N THR A 4 15.29 -22.64 -12.10
CA THR A 4 14.79 -23.00 -10.76
C THR A 4 13.26 -23.03 -10.75
N ILE A 5 12.66 -23.75 -9.81
CA ILE A 5 11.19 -23.80 -9.67
C ILE A 5 10.61 -22.40 -9.42
N GLU A 6 11.32 -21.55 -8.69
CA GLU A 6 10.94 -20.15 -8.46
C GLU A 6 10.92 -19.35 -9.77
N GLU A 7 11.92 -19.53 -10.62
CA GLU A 7 11.99 -18.90 -11.95
C GLU A 7 10.91 -19.43 -12.89
N GLN A 8 10.63 -20.73 -12.85
CA GLN A 8 9.57 -21.35 -13.64
C GLN A 8 8.20 -20.87 -13.19
N PHE A 9 7.95 -20.82 -11.87
CA PHE A 9 6.71 -20.30 -11.30
C PHE A 9 6.52 -18.82 -11.62
N LYS A 10 7.57 -18.01 -11.47
CA LYS A 10 7.55 -16.59 -11.84
C LYS A 10 7.25 -16.40 -13.32
N THR A 11 7.92 -17.15 -14.20
CA THR A 11 7.70 -17.10 -15.64
C THR A 11 6.27 -17.47 -16.01
N TRP A 12 5.74 -18.55 -15.42
CA TRP A 12 4.35 -18.97 -15.60
C TRP A 12 3.36 -17.91 -15.09
N PHE A 13 3.61 -17.36 -13.90
CA PHE A 13 2.77 -16.32 -13.30
C PHE A 13 2.76 -15.05 -14.17
N GLU A 14 3.91 -14.66 -14.73
CA GLU A 14 4.03 -13.48 -15.58
C GLU A 14 3.47 -13.70 -17.01
N SER A 15 3.50 -14.92 -17.54
CA SER A 15 3.05 -15.23 -18.90
C SER A 15 1.58 -15.63 -18.98
N GLU A 16 1.12 -16.51 -18.07
CA GLU A 16 -0.21 -17.11 -18.13
C GLU A 16 -1.20 -16.48 -17.16
N ALA A 17 -0.76 -16.01 -15.98
CA ALA A 17 -1.67 -15.31 -15.06
C ALA A 17 -2.13 -13.95 -15.63
N ARG A 18 -1.38 -13.38 -16.61
CA ARG A 18 -1.78 -12.18 -17.37
C ARG A 18 -2.88 -12.43 -18.41
N LEU A 19 -3.07 -13.67 -18.88
CA LEU A 19 -4.12 -14.04 -19.85
C LEU A 19 -5.49 -14.27 -19.18
N VAL A 20 -5.50 -14.40 -17.86
CA VAL A 20 -6.72 -14.31 -17.06
C VAL A 20 -6.91 -12.84 -16.73
N GLU A 21 -7.74 -12.15 -17.50
CA GLU A 21 -8.17 -10.79 -17.15
C GLU A 21 -8.46 -10.73 -15.65
N MET A 22 -7.85 -9.76 -14.97
CA MET A 22 -8.28 -9.29 -13.65
C MET A 22 -9.71 -8.76 -13.76
N LEU A 23 -10.67 -9.68 -13.85
CA LEU A 23 -12.07 -9.34 -13.84
C LEU A 23 -12.43 -8.93 -12.41
N CYS A 24 -12.74 -7.64 -12.33
CA CYS A 24 -13.51 -6.92 -11.33
C CYS A 24 -14.19 -7.83 -10.27
N PRO A 25 -14.05 -7.53 -8.96
CA PRO A 25 -14.54 -8.36 -7.84
C PRO A 25 -16.07 -8.33 -7.66
N HIS A 26 -16.84 -8.21 -8.73
CA HIS A 26 -18.31 -8.11 -8.70
C HIS A 26 -19.06 -9.26 -9.38
N ASP A 27 -18.38 -10.34 -9.80
CA ASP A 27 -19.07 -11.54 -10.27
C ASP A 27 -18.77 -12.72 -9.36
N GLU A 28 -19.78 -13.18 -8.60
CA GLU A 28 -19.69 -14.35 -7.72
C GLU A 28 -19.57 -15.67 -8.50
N THR A 29 -19.44 -15.64 -9.85
CA THR A 29 -19.44 -16.85 -10.66
C THR A 29 -18.11 -17.35 -11.24
N ARG A 30 -16.97 -16.62 -11.28
CA ARG A 30 -15.64 -17.16 -11.73
C ARG A 30 -14.41 -16.33 -11.28
N PRO A 31 -13.17 -16.87 -11.43
CA PRO A 31 -12.45 -17.65 -10.44
C PRO A 31 -11.55 -16.78 -9.53
N ALA A 32 -11.67 -16.94 -8.22
CA ALA A 32 -10.54 -16.71 -7.32
C ALA A 32 -9.55 -17.86 -7.53
N TYR A 33 -8.25 -17.61 -7.65
CA TYR A 33 -7.27 -18.69 -7.56
C TYR A 33 -7.46 -19.39 -6.22
N ARG A 34 -7.89 -20.66 -6.25
CA ARG A 34 -7.92 -21.48 -5.05
C ARG A 34 -6.48 -21.90 -4.79
N VAL A 35 -6.06 -22.01 -3.53
CA VAL A 35 -4.73 -22.58 -3.22
C VAL A 35 -4.51 -23.96 -3.83
N ALA A 36 -5.59 -24.70 -4.05
CA ALA A 36 -5.55 -25.94 -4.81
C ALA A 36 -4.94 -25.76 -6.22
N ASP A 37 -5.15 -24.61 -6.87
CA ASP A 37 -4.68 -24.35 -8.23
C ASP A 37 -3.16 -24.10 -8.23
N PHE A 38 -2.65 -23.24 -7.32
CA PHE A 38 -1.20 -23.03 -7.16
C PHE A 38 -0.46 -24.28 -6.70
N LYS A 39 -1.08 -25.08 -5.82
CA LYS A 39 -0.55 -26.37 -5.40
C LYS A 39 -0.44 -27.34 -6.57
N ASN A 40 -1.47 -27.45 -7.40
CA ASN A 40 -1.45 -28.33 -8.57
C ASN A 40 -0.38 -27.87 -9.57
N ILE A 41 -0.26 -26.56 -9.83
CA ILE A 41 0.76 -26.00 -10.72
C ILE A 41 2.18 -26.28 -10.19
N LEU A 42 2.43 -26.06 -8.91
CA LEU A 42 3.74 -26.35 -8.32
C LEU A 42 4.05 -27.84 -8.26
N GLN A 43 3.04 -28.71 -8.09
CA GLN A 43 3.20 -30.16 -8.17
C GLN A 43 3.39 -30.65 -9.62
N GLU A 44 2.86 -29.95 -10.60
CA GLU A 44 3.14 -30.19 -12.02
C GLU A 44 4.56 -29.76 -12.40
N LEU A 45 5.02 -28.62 -11.86
CA LEU A 45 6.38 -28.12 -12.05
C LEU A 45 7.43 -28.97 -11.30
N ASP A 46 7.10 -29.46 -10.10
CA ASP A 46 7.92 -30.40 -9.34
C ASP A 46 7.06 -31.36 -8.51
N PRO A 47 6.86 -32.60 -9.00
CA PRO A 47 6.08 -33.62 -8.29
C PRO A 47 6.68 -34.04 -6.94
N ALA A 48 7.97 -33.77 -6.70
CA ALA A 48 8.64 -34.11 -5.45
C ALA A 48 8.56 -32.99 -4.40
N LEU A 49 7.92 -31.86 -4.72
CA LEU A 49 7.87 -30.69 -3.85
C LEU A 49 7.02 -30.97 -2.58
N PRO A 50 7.60 -30.83 -1.37
CA PRO A 50 6.86 -31.04 -0.13
C PRO A 50 5.71 -30.03 0.05
N GLU A 51 4.59 -30.49 0.60
CA GLU A 51 3.35 -29.72 0.79
C GLU A 51 3.49 -28.48 1.68
N PHE A 52 4.64 -28.23 2.32
CA PHE A 52 4.89 -27.03 3.12
C PHE A 52 5.83 -26.03 2.44
N LYS A 53 6.56 -26.42 1.38
CA LYS A 53 7.55 -25.56 0.71
C LYS A 53 6.98 -24.60 -0.34
N TRP A 54 5.73 -24.78 -0.75
CA TRP A 54 5.12 -23.92 -1.77
C TRP A 54 4.95 -22.47 -1.30
N LEU A 55 4.76 -22.22 0.01
CA LEU A 55 4.68 -20.86 0.55
C LEU A 55 6.01 -20.12 0.41
N GLU A 56 7.14 -20.80 0.62
CA GLU A 56 8.47 -20.21 0.46
C GLU A 56 8.73 -19.81 -1.01
N ILE A 57 8.23 -20.62 -1.95
CA ILE A 57 8.40 -20.40 -3.39
C ILE A 57 7.43 -19.36 -3.95
N CYS A 58 6.16 -19.37 -3.52
CA CYS A 58 5.13 -18.46 -4.03
C CYS A 58 5.13 -17.10 -3.35
N ALA A 59 5.47 -17.03 -2.06
CA ALA A 59 5.32 -15.79 -1.29
C ALA A 59 6.12 -14.62 -1.90
N PRO A 60 7.40 -14.75 -2.31
CA PRO A 60 8.14 -13.64 -2.89
C PRO A 60 7.46 -13.04 -4.12
N THR A 61 6.98 -13.92 -5.03
CA THR A 61 6.26 -13.51 -6.24
C THR A 61 4.91 -12.87 -5.90
N LEU A 62 4.15 -13.44 -4.97
CA LEU A 62 2.86 -12.88 -4.55
C LEU A 62 3.02 -11.54 -3.82
N ILE A 63 4.02 -11.41 -2.94
CA ILE A 63 4.33 -10.17 -2.22
C ILE A 63 4.75 -9.07 -3.21
N ALA A 64 5.61 -9.41 -4.18
CA ALA A 64 6.03 -8.49 -5.24
C ALA A 64 4.84 -7.98 -6.08
N HIS A 65 3.76 -8.77 -6.15
CA HIS A 65 2.52 -8.41 -6.85
C HIS A 65 1.41 -7.87 -5.92
N GLY A 66 1.76 -7.49 -4.68
CA GLY A 66 0.87 -6.75 -3.78
C GLY A 66 -0.10 -7.61 -2.96
N PHE A 67 0.08 -8.92 -2.90
CA PHE A 67 -0.70 -9.81 -2.03
C PHE A 67 -0.19 -9.73 -0.57
N ASP A 68 -1.11 -9.74 0.41
CA ASP A 68 -0.79 -9.60 1.85
C ASP A 68 -0.16 -10.88 2.43
N HIS A 69 0.74 -10.74 3.42
CA HIS A 69 1.56 -11.81 4.01
C HIS A 69 0.78 -12.78 4.91
N ARG A 70 -0.50 -12.52 5.21
CA ARG A 70 -1.29 -13.37 6.11
C ARG A 70 -2.37 -14.12 5.35
N PRO A 71 -2.09 -15.36 4.92
CA PRO A 71 -3.08 -16.41 4.84
C PRO A 71 -4.03 -16.37 6.04
N GLN A 72 -5.21 -15.76 5.90
CA GLN A 72 -6.27 -15.97 6.89
C GLN A 72 -6.92 -17.30 6.56
N TRP A 73 -6.49 -18.35 7.25
CA TRP A 73 -7.23 -19.60 7.31
C TRP A 73 -8.55 -19.29 8.01
N GLY A 74 -9.64 -19.21 7.26
CA GLY A 74 -10.97 -19.19 7.85
C GLY A 74 -11.17 -20.52 8.60
N ALA A 75 -11.52 -20.47 9.88
CA ALA A 75 -11.96 -21.68 10.58
C ALA A 75 -13.26 -22.17 9.91
N ILE A 76 -13.21 -23.33 9.26
CA ILE A 76 -14.37 -23.94 8.62
C ILE A 76 -14.71 -25.24 9.36
N GLY A 77 -15.97 -25.40 9.74
CA GLY A 77 -16.50 -26.60 10.38
C GLY A 77 -16.24 -27.87 9.56
N LYS A 78 -16.22 -29.02 10.26
CA LYS A 78 -15.94 -30.36 9.72
C LYS A 78 -16.60 -30.60 8.36
N GLY A 79 -15.79 -30.83 7.32
CA GLY A 79 -16.24 -31.34 6.02
C GLY A 79 -16.08 -30.43 4.80
N LYS A 80 -15.46 -29.24 4.92
CA LYS A 80 -15.16 -28.38 3.76
C LYS A 80 -13.66 -28.16 3.61
N ARG A 81 -13.18 -28.28 2.36
CA ARG A 81 -11.77 -28.11 1.95
C ARG A 81 -11.26 -26.72 2.37
N GLU A 82 -10.02 -26.67 2.84
CA GLU A 82 -9.37 -25.43 3.21
C GLU A 82 -9.29 -24.49 2.00
N GLN A 83 -9.74 -23.25 2.18
CA GLN A 83 -9.62 -22.19 1.19
C GLN A 83 -8.72 -21.11 1.77
N LEU A 84 -7.58 -20.88 1.13
CA LEU A 84 -6.85 -19.65 1.30
C LEU A 84 -7.63 -18.53 0.62
N VAL A 85 -8.16 -17.61 1.40
CA VAL A 85 -8.73 -16.38 0.87
C VAL A 85 -7.62 -15.33 0.91
N VAL A 86 -6.97 -15.12 -0.23
CA VAL A 86 -6.06 -13.99 -0.38
C VAL A 86 -6.92 -12.74 -0.52
N LYS A 87 -7.18 -12.06 0.60
CA LYS A 87 -7.91 -10.80 0.60
C LYS A 87 -7.00 -9.72 0.05
N THR A 88 -7.11 -9.45 -1.23
CA THR A 88 -6.62 -8.18 -1.76
C THR A 88 -7.61 -7.12 -1.30
N ASN A 89 -7.25 -6.35 -0.27
CA ASN A 89 -8.11 -5.27 0.24
C ASN A 89 -8.00 -4.05 -0.68
N TRP A 90 -8.42 -4.23 -1.94
CA TRP A 90 -8.66 -3.13 -2.85
C TRP A 90 -9.82 -2.33 -2.28
N ALA A 91 -9.55 -1.09 -1.88
CA ALA A 91 -10.47 -0.07 -1.41
C ALA A 91 -11.94 -0.37 -1.75
N SER A 92 -12.75 -0.69 -0.75
CA SER A 92 -14.17 -0.96 -0.95
C SER A 92 -14.83 0.22 -1.69
N ARG A 93 -15.28 -0.02 -2.94
CA ARG A 93 -15.93 0.98 -3.81
C ARG A 93 -17.33 1.41 -3.36
N ARG A 94 -17.75 1.06 -2.14
CA ARG A 94 -19.02 1.56 -1.60
C ARG A 94 -18.87 3.05 -1.30
N ALA A 95 -19.92 3.82 -1.55
CA ALA A 95 -19.93 5.22 -1.15
C ALA A 95 -19.75 5.32 0.37
N HIS A 96 -18.63 5.87 0.79
CA HIS A 96 -18.35 6.14 2.20
C HIS A 96 -18.79 7.56 2.53
N TYR A 97 -19.46 7.70 3.67
CA TYR A 97 -19.93 8.98 4.15
C TYR A 97 -19.24 9.33 5.46
N VAL A 98 -18.82 10.58 5.56
CA VAL A 98 -18.21 11.14 6.76
C VAL A 98 -19.21 12.11 7.39
N GLN A 99 -19.36 12.01 8.71
CA GLN A 99 -20.25 12.87 9.48
C GLN A 99 -19.60 13.23 10.82
N MET A 100 -18.82 14.30 10.81
CA MET A 100 -18.25 14.94 12.00
C MET A 100 -19.16 16.06 12.51
N ALA A 101 -19.87 16.75 11.61
CA ALA A 101 -20.88 17.74 11.97
C ALA A 101 -22.27 17.10 12.10
N LYS A 102 -23.06 17.57 13.07
CA LYS A 102 -24.39 17.03 13.36
C LYS A 102 -25.31 17.17 12.14
N LYS A 103 -25.86 16.05 11.67
CA LYS A 103 -26.84 15.95 10.55
C LYS A 103 -26.32 16.44 9.19
N LEU A 104 -25.01 16.60 9.01
CA LEU A 104 -24.41 17.04 7.74
C LEU A 104 -23.44 15.98 7.26
N GLN A 105 -23.88 15.12 6.35
CA GLN A 105 -23.04 14.09 5.75
C GLN A 105 -22.34 14.62 4.51
N VAL A 106 -21.12 14.16 4.30
CA VAL A 106 -20.33 14.41 3.09
C VAL A 106 -19.75 13.10 2.58
N HIS A 107 -19.43 13.04 1.30
CA HIS A 107 -18.77 11.87 0.73
C HIS A 107 -17.31 11.84 1.20
N GLY A 108 -16.90 10.74 1.84
CA GLY A 108 -15.51 10.41 2.14
C GLY A 108 -14.92 9.64 0.96
N VAL A 109 -14.27 10.35 0.05
CA VAL A 109 -13.71 9.77 -1.17
C VAL A 109 -12.39 9.05 -0.88
N GLY A 110 -11.68 9.49 0.16
CA GLY A 110 -10.42 8.91 0.58
C GLY A 110 -10.22 9.03 2.08
N LEU A 111 -9.73 7.98 2.73
CA LEU A 111 -9.35 7.98 4.15
C LEU A 111 -8.13 7.08 4.33
N ILE A 112 -7.15 7.52 5.12
CA ILE A 112 -6.06 6.68 5.63
C ILE A 112 -5.85 7.06 7.09
N THR A 113 -5.79 6.06 7.95
CA THR A 113 -5.48 6.23 9.37
C THR A 113 -4.39 5.24 9.80
N ASP A 114 -3.53 5.66 10.71
CA ASP A 114 -2.53 4.83 11.38
C ASP A 114 -2.74 4.92 12.90
N GLY A 115 -3.45 3.95 13.46
CA GLY A 115 -3.95 4.04 14.83
C GLY A 115 -4.81 5.29 15.05
N GLU A 116 -4.40 6.13 16.00
CA GLU A 116 -5.10 7.39 16.31
C GLU A 116 -4.72 8.55 15.36
N THR A 117 -3.76 8.34 14.46
CA THR A 117 -3.26 9.37 13.54
C THR A 117 -4.07 9.38 12.26
N LEU A 118 -4.64 10.53 11.91
CA LEU A 118 -5.15 10.74 10.56
C LEU A 118 -3.96 10.98 9.62
N VAL A 119 -3.85 10.18 8.56
CA VAL A 119 -2.83 10.37 7.53
C VAL A 119 -3.40 11.15 6.35
N TYR A 120 -4.60 10.79 5.93
CA TYR A 120 -5.27 11.39 4.77
C TYR A 120 -6.78 11.37 4.94
N LEU A 121 -7.44 12.47 4.63
CA LEU A 121 -8.90 12.51 4.50
C LEU A 121 -9.28 13.40 3.32
N LYS A 122 -10.02 12.85 2.37
CA LYS A 122 -10.63 13.58 1.26
C LYS A 122 -12.14 13.54 1.37
N MET A 123 -12.74 14.71 1.50
CA MET A 123 -14.19 14.90 1.56
C MET A 123 -14.69 15.73 0.39
N MET A 124 -15.88 15.41 -0.10
CA MET A 124 -16.59 16.23 -1.09
C MET A 124 -18.09 16.32 -0.78
N GLY A 125 -18.71 17.44 -1.12
CA GLY A 125 -20.15 17.61 -0.96
C GLY A 125 -20.62 19.06 -1.03
N PRO A 126 -21.89 19.32 -0.68
CA PRO A 126 -22.40 20.69 -0.58
C PRO A 126 -21.52 21.55 0.33
N ARG A 127 -21.20 22.77 -0.12
CA ARG A 127 -20.28 23.69 0.56
C ARG A 127 -20.56 23.84 2.06
N ALA A 128 -21.83 24.02 2.45
CA ALA A 128 -22.21 24.15 3.85
C ALA A 128 -21.89 22.89 4.68
N ALA A 129 -22.12 21.70 4.12
CA ALA A 129 -21.84 20.43 4.78
C ALA A 129 -20.33 20.19 4.92
N VAL A 130 -19.55 20.43 3.85
CA VAL A 130 -18.07 20.27 3.88
C VAL A 130 -17.44 21.22 4.88
N ARG A 131 -17.82 22.51 4.87
CA ARG A 131 -17.31 23.50 5.82
C ARG A 131 -17.69 23.20 7.27
N ALA A 132 -18.89 22.68 7.51
CA ALA A 132 -19.30 22.29 8.86
C ALA A 132 -18.50 21.09 9.38
N ASN A 133 -18.35 20.04 8.55
CA ASN A 133 -17.50 18.88 8.89
C ASN A 133 -16.05 19.30 9.09
N TRP A 134 -15.58 20.25 8.30
CA TRP A 134 -14.25 20.82 8.43
C TRP A 134 -14.04 21.59 9.72
N ALA A 135 -14.99 22.45 10.09
CA ALA A 135 -14.93 23.16 11.36
C ALA A 135 -14.97 22.19 12.56
N ALA A 136 -15.77 21.12 12.45
CA ALA A 136 -15.80 20.05 13.44
C ALA A 136 -14.45 19.31 13.55
N ALA A 137 -13.78 19.07 12.42
CA ALA A 137 -12.44 18.50 12.35
C ALA A 137 -11.37 19.41 12.99
N LYS A 138 -11.40 20.71 12.69
CA LYS A 138 -10.40 21.69 13.16
C LYS A 138 -10.68 22.29 14.54
N GLY A 139 -11.85 22.04 15.12
CA GLY A 139 -12.35 22.68 16.36
C GLY A 139 -11.59 22.37 17.65
N GLY A 140 -10.47 21.64 17.59
CA GLY A 140 -9.52 21.47 18.70
C GLY A 140 -9.81 20.28 19.62
N GLY A 141 -8.86 19.33 19.67
CA GLY A 141 -8.76 18.29 20.70
C GLY A 141 -9.80 17.16 20.66
N ARG A 142 -10.77 17.20 19.75
CA ARG A 142 -11.79 16.15 19.64
C ARG A 142 -11.30 15.01 18.77
N ARG A 143 -11.22 13.83 19.39
CA ARG A 143 -11.15 12.57 18.65
C ARG A 143 -12.46 12.33 17.92
N VAL A 144 -12.40 12.13 16.60
CA VAL A 144 -13.58 11.83 15.77
C VAL A 144 -13.55 10.37 15.33
N TRP A 145 -14.72 9.78 15.14
CA TRP A 145 -14.84 8.46 14.55
C TRP A 145 -14.82 8.59 13.02
N LEU A 146 -13.82 8.01 12.39
CA LEU A 146 -13.73 7.87 10.93
C LEU A 146 -13.66 6.39 10.60
N GLY A 147 -14.73 5.85 10.01
CA GLY A 147 -14.88 4.41 9.84
C GLY A 147 -14.98 3.70 11.19
N ARG A 148 -14.00 2.84 11.49
CA ARG A 148 -13.91 2.08 12.76
C ARG A 148 -12.87 2.62 13.73
N GLU A 149 -12.16 3.68 13.34
CA GLU A 149 -11.05 4.22 14.11
C GLU A 149 -11.43 5.54 14.76
N ARG A 150 -10.84 5.77 15.93
CA ARG A 150 -11.02 7.00 16.70
C ARG A 150 -9.76 7.86 16.54
N VAL A 151 -9.80 8.80 15.61
CA VAL A 151 -8.62 9.58 15.22
C VAL A 151 -8.56 10.94 15.87
N SER A 152 -7.34 11.38 16.17
CA SER A 152 -7.01 12.74 16.56
C SER A 152 -6.82 13.61 15.32
N LEU A 153 -7.37 14.84 15.35
CA LEU A 153 -7.22 15.81 14.28
C LEU A 153 -6.42 17.00 14.81
N GLY A 154 -5.10 16.86 14.84
CA GLY A 154 -4.16 17.92 15.20
C GLY A 154 -4.10 18.99 14.11
N LYS A 155 -4.37 20.26 14.47
CA LYS A 155 -4.36 21.39 13.53
C LYS A 155 -2.97 21.64 12.93
N GLU A 156 -1.91 21.35 13.69
CA GLU A 156 -0.53 21.59 13.27
C GLU A 156 0.10 20.42 12.53
N GLU A 157 -0.55 19.26 12.50
CA GLU A 157 0.00 18.03 11.90
C GLU A 157 -0.40 17.88 10.42
N HIS A 158 -1.32 18.72 9.92
CA HIS A 158 -1.93 18.53 8.61
C HIS A 158 -1.87 19.77 7.72
N TYR A 159 -1.58 19.54 6.45
CA TYR A 159 -1.90 20.47 5.37
C TYR A 159 -3.37 20.38 5.00
N THR A 160 -3.93 21.52 4.60
CA THR A 160 -5.30 21.63 4.10
C THR A 160 -5.26 22.06 2.65
N PHE A 161 -5.97 21.33 1.79
CA PHE A 161 -6.26 21.76 0.43
C PHE A 161 -7.76 21.88 0.25
N GLN A 162 -8.21 22.92 -0.46
CA GLN A 162 -9.62 23.16 -0.72
C GLN A 162 -9.79 23.58 -2.19
N GLN A 163 -10.79 22.99 -2.84
CA GLN A 163 -11.14 23.30 -4.22
C GLN A 163 -12.66 23.37 -4.35
N VAL A 164 -13.15 24.24 -5.24
CA VAL A 164 -14.56 24.22 -5.67
C VAL A 164 -14.64 23.39 -6.95
N LEU A 165 -15.52 22.38 -6.94
CA LEU A 165 -15.74 21.50 -8.08
C LEU A 165 -16.70 22.15 -9.11
N PRO A 166 -16.65 21.75 -10.39
CA PRO A 166 -17.53 22.30 -11.43
C PRO A 166 -19.03 22.17 -11.14
N CYS A 167 -19.44 21.17 -10.35
CA CYS A 167 -20.82 20.96 -9.91
C CYS A 167 -21.26 21.86 -8.74
N GLY A 168 -20.42 22.81 -8.30
CA GLY A 168 -20.70 23.72 -7.19
C GLY A 168 -20.47 23.13 -5.79
N TRP A 169 -19.96 21.89 -5.71
CA TRP A 169 -19.54 21.28 -4.45
C TRP A 169 -18.16 21.79 -4.02
N ASP A 170 -17.89 21.71 -2.72
CA ASP A 170 -16.53 21.91 -2.21
C ASP A 170 -15.86 20.53 -2.07
N GLU A 171 -14.60 20.44 -2.48
CA GLU A 171 -13.66 19.38 -2.15
C GLU A 171 -12.70 19.90 -1.08
N LEU A 172 -12.43 19.06 -0.08
CA LEU A 172 -11.47 19.36 0.96
C LEU A 172 -10.59 18.15 1.27
N ILE A 173 -9.29 18.38 1.37
CA ILE A 173 -8.27 17.37 1.67
C ILE A 173 -7.49 17.76 2.91
N LEU A 174 -7.37 16.82 3.84
CA LEU A 174 -6.37 16.79 4.91
C LEU A 174 -5.26 15.84 4.52
N LEU A 175 -4.02 16.32 4.63
CA LEU A 175 -2.83 15.51 4.40
C LEU A 175 -1.87 15.70 5.57
N HIS A 176 -1.49 14.63 6.24
CA HIS A 176 -0.48 14.68 7.30
C HIS A 176 0.84 15.23 6.77
N LYS A 177 1.60 15.97 7.57
CA LYS A 177 2.88 16.58 7.16
C LYS A 177 3.90 15.53 6.71
N GLN A 178 3.98 14.41 7.41
CA GLN A 178 4.83 13.27 7.03
C GLN A 178 4.37 12.52 5.77
N ALA A 179 3.16 12.82 5.28
CA ALA A 179 2.70 12.36 3.97
C ALA A 179 3.05 13.32 2.82
N SER A 180 3.67 14.47 3.15
CA SER A 180 3.99 15.53 2.21
C SER A 180 5.49 15.64 1.98
N LEU A 181 5.87 15.80 0.71
CA LEU A 181 7.21 16.18 0.29
C LEU A 181 7.65 17.58 0.75
N LEU A 182 6.83 18.32 1.50
CA LEU A 182 7.17 19.64 2.01
C LEU A 182 7.76 19.57 3.42
N ALA A 183 7.21 18.73 4.30
CA ALA A 183 7.51 18.76 5.74
C ALA A 183 7.94 17.40 6.34
N SER A 184 8.31 16.42 5.52
CA SER A 184 8.93 15.22 6.07
C SER A 184 10.21 15.54 6.85
N HIS A 185 10.27 15.09 8.10
CA HIS A 185 11.41 15.28 9.01
C HIS A 185 12.01 13.91 9.34
N GLY A 186 13.34 13.81 9.31
CA GLY A 186 14.07 12.56 9.10
C GLY A 186 13.90 11.46 10.15
N ASP A 187 13.42 11.77 11.35
CA ASP A 187 13.29 10.77 12.43
C ASP A 187 11.84 10.28 12.64
N GLU A 188 10.86 10.86 11.93
CA GLU A 188 9.46 10.44 12.03
C GLU A 188 9.10 9.49 10.87
N PRO A 189 8.16 8.55 11.08
CA PRO A 189 7.66 7.70 10.01
C PRO A 189 7.06 8.51 8.86
N LEU A 190 7.39 8.13 7.64
CA LEU A 190 6.84 8.71 6.43
C LEU A 190 5.57 7.99 6.03
N TYR A 191 4.66 8.71 5.39
CA TYR A 191 3.46 8.10 4.82
C TYR A 191 3.46 8.24 3.30
N LEU A 192 3.25 7.14 2.61
CA LEU A 192 3.00 7.12 1.17
C LEU A 192 1.53 6.90 0.89
N LEU A 193 1.02 7.62 -0.10
CA LEU A 193 -0.33 7.50 -0.63
C LEU A 193 -0.24 7.05 -2.08
N ASP A 194 -1.17 6.21 -2.50
CA ASP A 194 -1.29 5.75 -3.88
C ASP A 194 -2.76 5.50 -4.24
N ASP A 195 -3.02 5.42 -5.53
CA ASP A 195 -4.35 5.07 -6.06
C ASP A 195 -4.55 3.55 -6.21
N GLY A 196 -3.53 2.77 -5.86
CA GLY A 196 -3.49 1.32 -5.89
C GLY A 196 -3.17 0.75 -7.28
N ARG A 197 -3.06 1.55 -8.35
CA ARG A 197 -2.93 1.00 -9.70
C ARG A 197 -1.59 0.30 -9.94
N ALA A 198 -0.55 0.74 -9.24
CA ALA A 198 0.77 0.12 -9.27
C ALA A 198 0.95 -0.81 -8.07
N PRO A 199 1.90 -1.76 -8.11
CA PRO A 199 2.25 -2.57 -6.94
C PRO A 199 2.63 -1.72 -5.73
N TYR A 200 3.29 -0.58 -5.99
CA TYR A 200 3.57 0.48 -5.02
C TYR A 200 3.96 1.80 -5.74
N PRO A 201 3.85 2.97 -5.07
CA PRO A 201 4.15 4.28 -5.67
C PRO A 201 5.66 4.57 -5.72
N LYS A 202 6.36 3.94 -6.66
CA LYS A 202 7.84 3.95 -6.82
C LYS A 202 8.47 5.35 -6.80
N GLU A 203 7.93 6.28 -7.57
CA GLU A 203 8.46 7.64 -7.68
C GLU A 203 8.35 8.41 -6.36
N SER A 204 7.17 8.35 -5.74
CA SER A 204 6.90 9.01 -4.45
C SER A 204 7.71 8.39 -3.32
N PHE A 205 7.85 7.05 -3.32
CA PHE A 205 8.72 6.33 -2.39
C PHE A 205 10.14 6.86 -2.44
N MET A 206 10.76 6.90 -3.62
CA MET A 206 12.13 7.38 -3.75
C MET A 206 12.28 8.85 -3.40
N ALA A 207 11.31 9.69 -3.78
CA ALA A 207 11.33 11.11 -3.45
C ALA A 207 11.28 11.35 -1.93
N GLN A 208 10.46 10.59 -1.20
CA GLN A 208 10.36 10.68 0.25
C GLN A 208 11.61 10.12 0.95
N MET A 209 12.09 8.95 0.51
CA MET A 209 13.26 8.28 1.07
C MET A 209 14.53 9.11 0.97
N LYS A 210 14.74 9.81 -0.16
CA LYS A 210 15.86 10.74 -0.34
C LYS A 210 15.89 11.90 0.67
N ARG A 211 14.77 12.22 1.30
CA ARG A 211 14.70 13.25 2.35
C ARG A 211 14.92 12.67 3.75
N GLY A 212 14.56 11.41 3.96
CA GLY A 212 14.68 10.73 5.24
C GLY A 212 16.06 10.11 5.50
N ILE A 213 16.77 9.70 4.45
CA ILE A 213 18.02 8.94 4.57
C ILE A 213 19.17 9.74 3.99
N HIS A 214 20.34 9.65 4.63
CA HIS A 214 21.51 10.47 4.32
C HIS A 214 22.35 9.90 3.16
N ILE A 215 21.93 8.76 2.60
CA ILE A 215 22.61 8.08 1.51
C ILE A 215 22.07 8.60 0.17
N PRO A 216 22.91 8.86 -0.84
CA PRO A 216 22.47 9.24 -2.17
C PRO A 216 21.79 8.06 -2.88
N LEU A 217 20.48 7.92 -2.67
CA LEU A 217 19.68 6.84 -3.28
C LEU A 217 19.52 7.04 -4.79
N GLN A 218 19.65 5.95 -5.55
CA GLN A 218 19.46 5.96 -7.01
C GLN A 218 18.07 5.41 -7.40
N PRO A 219 17.40 5.95 -8.43
CA PRO A 219 16.02 5.55 -8.78
C PRO A 219 15.84 4.06 -9.06
N HIS A 220 16.82 3.37 -9.65
CA HIS A 220 16.73 1.93 -9.93
C HIS A 220 16.84 1.05 -8.69
N TRP A 221 17.27 1.58 -7.55
CA TRP A 221 17.33 0.84 -6.29
C TRP A 221 15.96 0.64 -5.65
N ALA A 222 14.94 1.33 -6.14
CA ALA A 222 13.63 1.39 -5.51
C ALA A 222 12.97 0.02 -5.30
N ASP A 223 13.07 -0.91 -6.27
CA ASP A 223 12.46 -2.24 -6.14
C ASP A 223 13.15 -3.07 -5.06
N TYR A 224 14.49 -3.00 -5.00
CA TYR A 224 15.29 -3.65 -3.97
C TYR A 224 14.95 -3.08 -2.59
N LEU A 225 14.97 -1.76 -2.44
CA LEU A 225 14.67 -1.09 -1.17
C LEU A 225 13.24 -1.37 -0.72
N TRP A 226 12.28 -1.36 -1.64
CA TRP A 226 10.89 -1.68 -1.32
C TRP A 226 10.75 -3.11 -0.78
N LEU A 227 11.34 -4.08 -1.49
CA LEU A 227 11.30 -5.49 -1.09
C LEU A 227 11.95 -5.69 0.29
N HIS A 228 13.19 -5.20 0.46
CA HIS A 228 13.91 -5.36 1.73
C HIS A 228 13.26 -4.58 2.87
N GLY A 229 12.67 -3.41 2.60
CA GLY A 229 11.89 -2.67 3.58
C GLY A 229 10.65 -3.42 4.04
N ARG A 230 9.98 -4.14 3.12
CA ARG A 230 8.85 -5.02 3.47
C ARG A 230 9.28 -6.26 4.25
N LEU A 231 10.42 -6.87 3.90
CA LEU A 231 10.94 -8.04 4.59
C LEU A 231 11.43 -7.73 6.02
N ASN A 232 11.89 -6.51 6.26
CA ASN A 232 12.39 -6.05 7.56
C ASN A 232 11.36 -5.24 8.36
N ASP A 233 10.07 -5.31 8.00
CA ASP A 233 8.97 -4.57 8.66
C ASP A 233 9.13 -3.04 8.70
N LEU A 234 10.02 -2.46 7.86
CA LEU A 234 10.22 -1.01 7.74
C LEU A 234 9.12 -0.36 6.88
N ILE A 235 8.42 -1.14 6.06
CA ILE A 235 7.28 -0.68 5.27
C ILE A 235 6.04 -1.45 5.71
N THR A 236 5.10 -0.77 6.36
CA THR A 236 3.84 -1.36 6.83
C THR A 236 2.66 -0.86 5.97
N PRO A 237 1.88 -1.75 5.32
CA PRO A 237 0.67 -1.34 4.62
C PRO A 237 -0.42 -0.92 5.61
N LEU A 238 -1.10 0.20 5.34
CA LEU A 238 -2.20 0.73 6.16
C LEU A 238 -3.59 0.25 5.69
N ASN A 239 -3.63 -0.75 4.81
CA ASN A 239 -4.81 -1.16 4.03
C ASN A 239 -6.07 -1.48 4.84
N GLN A 240 -5.95 -1.91 6.10
CA GLN A 240 -7.11 -2.21 6.96
C GLN A 240 -7.90 -0.93 7.33
N ASN A 241 -7.22 0.20 7.23
CA ASN A 241 -7.65 1.52 7.69
C ASN A 241 -7.73 2.53 6.54
N CYS A 242 -7.79 2.02 5.31
CA CYS A 242 -7.89 2.81 4.09
C CYS A 242 -9.27 2.72 3.42
N ILE A 243 -9.72 3.84 2.86
CA ILE A 243 -10.92 3.93 2.01
C ILE A 243 -10.53 4.69 0.75
N GLY A 244 -10.88 4.15 -0.42
CA GLY A 244 -10.74 4.84 -1.72
C GLY A 244 -9.30 5.09 -2.20
N VAL A 245 -8.30 4.88 -1.34
CA VAL A 245 -6.87 5.05 -1.59
C VAL A 245 -6.09 3.93 -0.89
N THR A 246 -4.83 3.74 -1.25
CA THR A 246 -3.89 2.86 -0.54
C THR A 246 -2.85 3.70 0.19
N GLY A 247 -2.29 3.13 1.25
CA GLY A 247 -1.35 3.84 2.10
C GLY A 247 -0.31 2.92 2.73
N TRP A 248 0.88 3.44 2.93
CA TRP A 248 1.97 2.75 3.62
C TRP A 248 2.61 3.68 4.64
N ARG A 249 2.99 3.11 5.78
CA ARG A 249 3.90 3.73 6.73
C ARG A 249 5.32 3.22 6.47
N ILE A 250 6.27 4.13 6.47
CA ILE A 250 7.68 3.83 6.26
C ILE A 250 8.45 4.33 7.47
N GLU A 251 9.03 3.41 8.22
CA GLU A 251 9.98 3.75 9.29
C GLU A 251 11.23 4.37 8.66
N VAL A 252 11.76 5.45 9.24
CA VAL A 252 12.99 6.09 8.76
C VAL A 252 14.11 5.84 9.77
N GLY A 253 15.36 5.81 9.29
CA GLY A 253 16.54 5.75 10.14
C GLY A 253 17.59 4.76 9.64
N ARG A 254 18.49 4.38 10.56
CA ARG A 254 19.67 3.54 10.30
C ARG A 254 19.41 2.18 9.61
N PRO A 255 18.29 1.46 9.85
CA PRO A 255 18.05 0.18 9.17
C PRO A 255 18.11 0.27 7.64
N TRP A 256 17.76 1.42 7.06
CA TRP A 256 17.89 1.63 5.63
C TRP A 256 19.33 1.74 5.15
N GLU A 257 20.22 2.27 5.97
CA GLU A 257 21.65 2.36 5.66
C GLU A 257 22.27 0.96 5.63
N GLU A 258 21.85 0.08 6.54
CA GLU A 258 22.27 -1.32 6.57
C GLU A 258 21.80 -2.07 5.33
N ILE A 259 20.51 -1.92 4.94
CA ILE A 259 19.96 -2.52 3.72
C ILE A 259 20.73 -2.05 2.46
N VAL A 260 21.06 -0.76 2.38
CA VAL A 260 21.83 -0.23 1.25
C VAL A 260 23.26 -0.78 1.27
N CYS A 261 23.93 -0.78 2.42
CA CYS A 261 25.29 -1.32 2.55
C CYS A 261 25.35 -2.79 2.13
N GLU A 262 24.42 -3.61 2.61
CA GLU A 262 24.30 -5.03 2.22
C GLU A 262 24.09 -5.17 0.71
N GLY A 263 23.16 -4.39 0.15
CA GLY A 263 22.86 -4.42 -1.29
C GLY A 263 24.06 -4.06 -2.15
N VAL A 264 24.88 -3.09 -1.72
CA VAL A 264 26.12 -2.73 -2.42
C VAL A 264 27.19 -3.82 -2.26
N GLN A 265 27.34 -4.38 -1.06
CA GLN A 265 28.34 -5.43 -0.79
C GLN A 265 28.07 -6.73 -1.56
N CYS A 266 26.81 -7.11 -1.72
CA CYS A 266 26.42 -8.30 -2.46
C CYS A 266 26.27 -8.06 -3.98
N GLY A 267 26.43 -6.83 -4.44
CA GLY A 267 26.31 -6.44 -5.86
C GLY A 267 24.88 -6.33 -6.37
N ALA A 268 23.86 -6.43 -5.50
CA ALA A 268 22.45 -6.21 -5.87
C ALA A 268 22.15 -4.74 -6.16
N LEU A 269 22.88 -3.82 -5.53
CA LEU A 269 22.83 -2.38 -5.80
C LEU A 269 24.14 -1.95 -6.44
N THR A 270 24.05 -1.49 -7.68
CA THR A 270 25.18 -0.87 -8.38
C THR A 270 24.95 0.63 -8.52
N PHE A 271 26.03 1.39 -8.40
CA PHE A 271 26.00 2.79 -8.77
C PHE A 271 25.92 2.88 -10.29
N ALA A 272 24.94 3.61 -10.82
CA ALA A 272 24.94 3.96 -12.23
C ALA A 272 26.27 4.63 -12.57
N GLU A 273 27.01 4.08 -13.54
CA GLU A 273 28.20 4.71 -14.07
C GLU A 273 27.80 6.06 -14.68
N ALA A 274 28.62 7.09 -14.44
CA ALA A 274 28.38 8.43 -14.94
C ALA A 274 28.65 8.51 -16.46
N GLU A 275 27.99 7.68 -17.28
CA GLU A 275 28.17 7.69 -18.73
C GLU A 275 27.55 8.93 -19.41
N ASP A 276 26.69 9.67 -18.71
CA ASP A 276 26.05 10.88 -19.25
C ASP A 276 26.79 12.20 -18.95
N ALA A 277 27.92 12.16 -18.23
CA ALA A 277 28.71 13.37 -17.94
C ALA A 277 29.76 13.73 -19.01
N ILE A 278 29.94 12.90 -20.05
CA ILE A 278 30.96 13.10 -21.11
C ILE A 278 30.33 13.50 -22.46
N LYS A 279 29.00 13.73 -22.52
CA LYS A 279 28.30 14.17 -23.75
C LYS A 279 27.72 15.59 -23.69
N GLN A 280 28.34 16.51 -22.96
CA GLN A 280 28.10 17.96 -23.10
C GLN A 280 29.40 18.72 -23.35
#